data_AF-R7VVP3-F1
#
_entry.id   AF-R7VVP3-F1
#
_cell.length_a   1.000
_cell.length_b   1.000
_cell.length_c   1.000
_cell.angle_alpha   90.00
_cell.angle_beta   90.00
_cell.angle_gamma   90.00
#
_symmetry.space_group_name_H-M   'P 1'
#
loop_
_entity.id
_entity.type
_entity.pdbx_description
1 polymer ?
#
loop_
_entity_poly.entity_id
_entity_poly.type
_entity_poly.pdbx_seq_one_letter_code
_entity_poly.pdbx_strand_id
1 'polypeptide(L)'
;MSYDRYVAICKPLHYGTLLGSRACVHMAAAAWATGFLNSLLHTLNTFSLLLCKGNAVNQFFCEVPPILKLSCSFSYLREAGLLVVSFSFAFGCFVFIVISYVQIFRAVLR
;
A
#
# COMPACT_ATOMS: atom_id res chain seq x y z
N MET A 1 -7.06 -8.50 -8.40
CA MET A 1 -8.14 -9.52 -8.58
C MET A 1 -9.41 -8.95 -9.18
N SER A 2 -9.89 -7.76 -8.80
CA SER A 2 -11.09 -7.14 -9.40
C SER A 2 -11.01 -7.01 -10.93
N TYR A 3 -9.83 -6.65 -11.45
CA TYR A 3 -9.57 -6.52 -12.88
C TYR A 3 -9.69 -7.83 -13.67
N ASP A 4 -9.17 -8.92 -13.10
CA ASP A 4 -9.29 -10.27 -13.66
C ASP A 4 -10.76 -10.64 -13.89
N ARG A 5 -11.60 -10.39 -12.88
CA ARG A 5 -13.06 -10.59 -12.97
C ARG A 5 -13.72 -9.67 -13.99
N TYR A 6 -13.28 -8.42 -14.08
CA TYR A 6 -13.78 -7.48 -15.08
C TYR A 6 -13.49 -7.97 -16.51
N VAL A 7 -12.26 -8.39 -16.80
CA VAL A 7 -11.90 -8.88 -18.15
C VAL A 7 -12.64 -10.18 -18.46
N ALA A 8 -12.75 -11.09 -17.49
CA ALA A 8 -13.46 -12.36 -17.68
C ALA A 8 -14.93 -12.17 -18.06
N ILE A 9 -15.63 -11.23 -17.41
CA ILE A 9 -17.06 -11.00 -17.62
C ILE A 9 -17.30 -10.07 -18.81
N CYS A 10 -16.61 -8.93 -18.87
CA CYS A 10 -16.90 -7.88 -19.86
C CYS A 10 -16.22 -8.10 -21.21
N LYS A 11 -15.14 -8.91 -21.27
CA LYS A 11 -14.31 -9.12 -22.47
C LYS A 11 -13.81 -10.57 -22.61
N PRO A 12 -14.69 -11.59 -22.57
CA PRO A 12 -14.29 -13.01 -22.53
C PRO A 12 -13.42 -13.43 -23.73
N LEU A 13 -13.75 -12.98 -24.94
CA LEU A 13 -13.00 -13.28 -26.17
C LEU A 13 -11.56 -12.74 -26.16
N HIS A 14 -11.29 -11.68 -25.40
CA HIS A 14 -9.96 -11.06 -25.29
C HIS A 14 -9.27 -11.40 -23.97
N TYR A 15 -9.83 -12.29 -23.16
CA TYR A 15 -9.27 -12.63 -21.86
C TYR A 15 -7.86 -13.19 -21.99
N GLY A 16 -7.61 -14.09 -22.94
CA GLY A 16 -6.28 -14.69 -23.13
C GLY A 16 -5.21 -13.70 -23.59
N THR A 17 -5.59 -12.64 -24.31
CA THR A 17 -4.64 -11.62 -24.79
C THR A 17 -4.40 -10.53 -23.74
N LEU A 18 -5.44 -10.12 -23.01
CA LEU A 18 -5.37 -9.12 -21.95
C LEU A 18 -4.80 -9.68 -20.63
N LEU A 19 -5.15 -10.92 -20.29
CA LEU A 19 -4.75 -11.64 -19.08
C LEU A 19 -3.75 -12.76 -19.39
N GLY A 20 -2.77 -12.46 -20.24
CA GLY A 20 -1.64 -13.37 -20.47
C GLY A 20 -0.75 -13.55 -19.24
N SER A 21 0.06 -14.61 -19.23
CA SER A 21 1.00 -14.93 -18.14
C SER A 21 1.88 -13.73 -17.74
N ARG A 22 2.41 -13.01 -18.73
CA ARG A 22 3.22 -11.79 -18.47
C ARG A 22 2.43 -10.71 -17.74
N ALA A 23 1.19 -10.43 -18.17
CA ALA A 23 0.35 -9.42 -17.52
C ALA A 23 0.04 -9.81 -16.07
N CYS A 24 -0.25 -11.10 -15.81
CA CYS A 24 -0.46 -11.61 -14.46
C CYS A 24 0.78 -11.44 -13.58
N VAL A 25 1.96 -11.80 -14.09
CA VAL A 25 3.25 -11.61 -13.38
C VAL A 25 3.50 -10.13 -13.09
N HIS A 26 3.27 -9.23 -14.05
CA HIS A 26 3.44 -7.79 -13.82
C HIS A 26 2.47 -7.24 -12.76
N MET A 27 1.20 -7.64 -12.80
CA MET A 27 0.21 -7.25 -11.80
C MET A 27 0.57 -7.77 -10.40
N ALA A 28 1.01 -9.03 -10.30
CA ALA A 28 1.49 -9.60 -9.05
C ALA A 28 2.73 -8.88 -8.56
N ALA A 29 3.73 -8.68 -9.42
CA ALA A 29 4.95 -7.95 -9.08
C ALA A 29 4.66 -6.53 -8.58
N ALA A 30 3.72 -5.80 -9.20
CA ALA A 30 3.31 -4.48 -8.75
C ALA A 30 2.65 -4.53 -7.36
N ALA A 31 1.78 -5.51 -7.10
CA ALA A 31 1.15 -5.69 -5.78
C ALA A 31 2.18 -6.04 -4.70
N TRP A 32 3.12 -6.93 -5.01
CA TRP A 32 4.22 -7.26 -4.10
C TRP A 32 5.16 -6.08 -3.87
N ALA A 33 5.54 -5.35 -4.91
CA ALA A 33 6.41 -4.20 -4.81
C ALA A 33 5.80 -3.08 -3.98
N THR A 34 4.51 -2.77 -4.17
CA THR A 34 3.81 -1.75 -3.37
C THR A 34 3.72 -2.14 -1.89
N GLY A 35 3.40 -3.40 -1.58
CA GLY A 35 3.43 -3.90 -0.21
C GLY A 35 4.82 -3.86 0.42
N PHE A 36 5.84 -4.30 -0.32
CA PHE A 36 7.23 -4.27 0.13
C PHE A 36 7.71 -2.85 0.39
N LEU A 37 7.46 -1.91 -0.52
CA LEU A 37 7.82 -0.51 -0.37
C LEU A 37 7.12 0.12 0.85
N ASN A 38 5.83 -0.17 1.05
CA ASN A 38 5.10 0.30 2.23
C ASN A 38 5.73 -0.24 3.52
N SER A 39 6.00 -1.54 3.61
CA SER A 39 6.64 -2.15 4.78
C SER A 39 8.05 -1.62 5.02
N LEU A 40 8.84 -1.45 3.96
CA LEU A 40 10.19 -0.90 4.04
C LEU A 40 10.16 0.55 4.52
N LEU A 41 9.25 1.38 4.00
CA LEU A 41 9.06 2.76 4.43
C LEU A 41 8.70 2.84 5.91
N HIS A 42 7.77 2.01 6.38
CA HIS A 42 7.38 1.93 7.80
C HIS A 42 8.55 1.45 8.68
N THR A 43 9.27 0.43 8.23
CA THR A 43 10.42 -0.14 8.95
C THR A 43 11.57 0.87 9.05
N LEU A 44 11.99 1.45 7.93
CA LEU A 44 13.02 2.50 7.90
C LEU A 44 12.61 3.69 8.75
N ASN A 45 11.33 4.06 8.78
CA ASN A 45 10.89 5.15 9.64
C ASN A 45 10.99 4.80 11.12
N THR A 46 10.53 3.61 11.50
CA THR A 46 10.63 3.10 12.87
C THR A 46 12.09 3.04 13.33
N PHE A 47 13.00 2.52 12.50
CA PHE A 47 14.44 2.52 12.78
C PHE A 47 15.02 3.92 12.86
N SER A 48 14.72 4.85 11.94
CA SER A 48 15.23 6.22 12.05
C SER A 48 14.73 6.94 13.32
N LEU A 49 13.49 6.67 13.74
CA LEU A 49 12.93 7.19 14.98
C LEU A 49 13.66 6.62 16.21
N LEU A 50 13.97 5.33 16.20
CA LEU A 50 14.83 4.68 17.20
C LEU A 50 16.23 5.33 17.26
N LEU A 51 16.85 5.64 16.10
CA LEU A 51 18.13 6.34 16.06
C LEU A 51 18.05 7.81 16.53
N CYS A 52 16.98 8.55 16.22
CA CYS A 52 16.75 9.92 16.75
C CYS A 52 16.59 9.88 18.30
N LYS A 53 16.21 8.72 18.87
CA LYS A 53 16.02 8.50 20.31
C LYS A 53 17.28 8.06 21.07
N GLY A 54 18.41 7.85 20.39
CA GLY A 54 19.72 7.88 21.04
C GLY A 54 20.62 6.67 20.80
N ASN A 55 21.90 7.01 20.66
CA ASN A 55 23.08 6.15 20.70
C ASN A 55 23.32 5.53 22.09
N ALA A 56 22.26 5.06 22.76
CA ALA A 56 22.30 4.40 24.06
C ALA A 56 21.44 3.13 24.00
N VAL A 57 22.01 2.09 23.38
CA VAL A 57 21.52 0.73 23.52
C VAL A 57 21.78 0.31 24.97
N ASN A 58 20.83 0.56 25.86
CA ASN A 58 20.75 -0.20 27.10
C ASN A 58 19.29 -0.35 27.52
N GLN A 59 18.88 -1.62 27.49
CA GLN A 59 17.76 -2.22 28.18
C GLN A 59 16.36 -2.01 27.60
N PHE A 60 15.84 -3.14 27.12
CA PHE A 60 14.60 -3.76 27.62
C PHE A 60 13.77 -2.83 28.50
N PHE A 61 12.56 -2.45 28.09
CA PHE A 61 11.37 -2.51 28.95
C PHE A 61 10.13 -2.14 28.13
N CYS A 62 9.14 -3.04 28.17
CA CYS A 62 7.73 -2.67 28.16
C CYS A 62 7.52 -1.53 29.16
N GLU A 63 7.20 -0.32 28.70
CA GLU A 63 6.25 0.62 29.31
C GLU A 63 6.27 1.91 28.47
N VAL A 64 5.10 2.45 28.16
CA VAL A 64 4.93 3.71 27.40
C VAL A 64 5.40 4.91 28.25
N PRO A 65 6.25 5.83 27.75
CA PRO A 65 6.30 7.18 28.28
C PRO A 65 5.65 8.16 27.31
N PRO A 66 4.54 8.79 27.71
CA PRO A 66 3.84 9.80 26.92
C PRO A 66 4.64 11.12 26.97
N ILE A 67 4.68 11.87 25.86
CA ILE A 67 4.92 13.33 25.86
C ILE A 67 6.39 13.83 26.05
N LEU A 68 7.33 13.44 25.17
CA LEU A 68 8.68 14.08 25.11
C LEU A 68 9.16 14.34 23.66
N LYS A 69 8.47 15.04 22.74
CA LYS A 69 7.82 16.37 22.64
C LYS A 69 8.64 17.61 22.26
N LEU A 70 9.93 17.60 21.83
CA LEU A 70 10.45 18.84 21.18
C LEU A 70 11.60 18.75 20.13
N SER A 71 12.28 17.61 19.88
CA SER A 71 13.54 17.65 19.09
C SER A 71 13.55 17.05 17.68
N CYS A 72 12.55 16.30 17.22
CA CYS A 72 12.55 15.72 15.86
C CYS A 72 11.35 16.32 15.08
N SER A 73 11.30 17.65 14.84
CA SER A 73 10.15 18.29 14.15
C SER A 73 9.89 17.76 12.73
N PHE A 74 10.94 17.24 12.08
CA PHE A 74 10.87 16.51 10.82
C PHE A 74 10.15 15.16 10.91
N SER A 75 10.05 14.54 12.09
CA SER A 75 9.38 13.26 12.27
C SER A 75 7.86 13.35 12.08
N TYR A 76 7.23 14.44 12.52
CA TYR A 76 5.79 14.64 12.32
C TYR A 76 5.44 14.77 10.84
N LEU A 77 6.23 15.54 10.08
CA LEU A 77 6.07 15.66 8.62
C LEU A 77 6.30 14.31 7.92
N ARG A 78 7.27 13.52 8.39
CA ARG A 78 7.55 12.19 7.83
C ARG A 78 6.46 11.17 8.16
N GLU A 79 5.92 11.18 9.37
CA GLU A 79 4.81 10.33 9.80
C GLU A 79 3.52 10.67 9.07
N ALA A 80 3.17 11.97 8.99
CA ALA A 80 2.06 12.44 8.17
C ALA A 80 2.24 12.05 6.70
N GLY A 81 3.46 12.20 6.15
CA GLY A 81 3.81 11.76 4.81
C GLY A 81 3.60 10.26 4.58
N LEU A 82 3.99 9.41 5.53
CA LEU A 82 3.73 7.97 5.46
C LEU A 82 2.23 7.66 5.47
N LEU A 83 1.46 8.29 6.34
CA LEU A 83 0.01 8.11 6.39
C LEU A 83 -0.63 8.50 5.06
N VAL A 84 -0.23 9.64 4.49
CA VAL A 84 -0.71 10.08 3.17
C VAL A 84 -0.33 9.08 2.08
N VAL A 85 0.91 8.58 2.06
CA VAL A 85 1.36 7.59 1.05
C VAL A 85 0.60 6.28 1.19
N SER A 86 0.52 5.71 2.40
CA SER A 86 -0.23 4.47 2.66
C SER A 86 -1.72 4.62 2.32
N PHE A 87 -2.33 5.75 2.70
CA PHE A 87 -3.72 6.05 2.36
C PHE A 87 -3.92 6.21 0.86
N SER A 88 -2.98 6.84 0.15
CA SER A 88 -3.04 7.01 -1.31
C SER A 88 -2.97 5.67 -2.04
N PHE A 89 -2.11 4.74 -1.59
CA PHE A 89 -2.09 3.37 -2.12
C PHE A 89 -3.41 2.63 -1.88
N ALA A 90 -3.92 2.69 -0.65
CA ALA A 90 -5.18 2.04 -0.30
C ALA A 90 -6.37 2.63 -1.10
N PHE A 91 -6.42 3.95 -1.21
CA PHE A 91 -7.44 4.66 -1.96
C PHE A 91 -7.37 4.37 -3.46
N GLY A 92 -6.16 4.35 -4.04
CA GLY A 92 -5.95 3.95 -5.44
C GLY A 92 -6.45 2.53 -5.72
N CYS A 93 -6.13 1.58 -4.84
CA CYS A 93 -6.66 0.22 -4.92
C CYS A 93 -8.20 0.19 -4.82
N PHE A 94 -8.77 0.93 -3.89
CA PHE A 94 -10.22 1.02 -3.71
C PHE A 94 -10.93 1.57 -4.96
N VAL A 95 -10.44 2.68 -5.51
CA VAL A 95 -10.99 3.27 -6.74
C VAL A 95 -10.91 2.29 -7.90
N PHE A 96 -9.77 1.60 -8.06
CA PHE A 96 -9.60 0.59 -9.11
C PHE A 96 -10.58 -0.58 -8.98
N ILE A 97 -10.85 -1.03 -7.74
CA ILE A 97 -11.86 -2.04 -7.44
C ILE A 97 -13.24 -1.52 -7.84
N VAL A 98 -13.64 -0.33 -7.35
CA VAL A 98 -14.96 0.26 -7.63
C VAL A 98 -15.19 0.40 -9.13
N ILE A 99 -14.24 0.95 -9.88
CA ILE A 99 -14.36 1.10 -11.34
C ILE A 99 -14.56 -0.27 -12.01
N SER A 100 -13.76 -1.28 -11.64
CA SER A 100 -13.88 -2.62 -12.21
C SER A 100 -15.29 -3.21 -11.98
N TYR A 101 -15.81 -3.10 -10.76
CA TYR A 101 -17.13 -3.61 -10.41
C TYR A 101 -18.27 -2.82 -11.04
N VAL A 102 -18.19 -1.49 -11.10
CA VAL A 102 -19.20 -0.66 -11.78
C VAL A 102 -19.31 -1.08 -13.25
N GLN A 103 -18.19 -1.35 -13.92
CA GLN A 103 -18.22 -1.81 -15.31
C GLN A 103 -18.82 -3.22 -15.45
N ILE A 104 -18.54 -4.13 -14.51
CA ILE A 104 -19.18 -5.45 -14.47
C ILE A 104 -20.70 -5.30 -14.32
N PHE A 105 -21.15 -4.53 -13.34
CA PHE A 105 -22.58 -4.28 -13.13
C PHE A 105 -23.25 -3.70 -14.37
N ARG A 106 -22.62 -2.70 -15.02
CA ARG A 106 -23.13 -2.13 -16.28
C ARG A 106 -23.22 -3.14 -17.42
N ALA A 107 -22.28 -4.08 -17.50
CA ALA A 107 -22.30 -5.13 -18.52
C ALA A 107 -23.36 -6.20 -18.25
N VAL A 108 -23.65 -6.49 -16.98
CA VAL A 108 -24.66 -7.49 -16.58
C VAL A 108 -26.09 -6.93 -16.60
N LEU A 109 -26.27 -5.66 -16.27
CA LEU A 109 -27.59 -4.98 -16.27
C LEU A 109 -28.05 -4.53 -17.67
N ARG A 110 -27.22 -4.69 -18.70
CA ARG A 110 -27.55 -4.38 -20.10
C ARG A 110 -27.97 -5.65 -20.83
#